data_AF-A0A3B8ZZ57-F1
#
_entry.id   AF-A0A3B8ZZ57-F1
#
_cell.length_a   1.000
_cell.length_b   1.000
_cell.length_c   1.000
_cell.angle_alpha   90.00
_cell.angle_beta   90.00
_cell.angle_gamma   90.00
#
_symmetry.space_group_name_H-M   'P 1'
#
loop_
_entity.id
_entity.type
_entity.pdbx_description
1 polymer ?
#
loop_
_entity_poly.entity_id
_entity_poly.type
_entity_poly.pdbx_seq_one_letter_code
_entity_poly.pdbx_strand_id
1 'polypeptide(L)'
;MHPGWFVRGDIDGFFGLFVDNLLQLMLIAVLCTNVCGMPPELVYGKIMPGAALSILFGNAFYTWQARRLAIRTGRDDVTALPYGINTVSL
;
A
#
# COMPACT_ATOMS: atom_id res chain seq x y z
N MET A 1 -9.76 -2.15 -26.67
CA MET A 1 -10.75 -1.84 -25.61
C MET A 1 -10.09 -0.88 -24.64
N HIS A 2 -10.80 0.16 -24.16
CA HIS A 2 -10.29 1.03 -23.10
C HIS A 2 -10.65 0.40 -21.76
N PRO A 3 -9.69 -0.16 -20.99
CA PRO A 3 -10.00 -0.73 -19.68
C PRO A 3 -10.59 0.35 -18.77
N GLY A 4 -11.69 0.01 -18.11
CA GLY A 4 -12.33 0.88 -17.12
C GLY A 4 -11.36 1.17 -15.97
N TRP A 5 -11.49 2.35 -15.35
CA TRP A 5 -10.65 2.73 -14.21
C TRP A 5 -11.12 2.12 -12.88
N PHE A 6 -12.36 1.65 -12.81
CA PHE A 6 -12.99 1.22 -11.56
C PHE A 6 -13.93 0.04 -11.83
N VAL A 7 -13.84 -1.00 -11.00
CA VAL A 7 -14.76 -2.13 -10.94
C VAL A 7 -15.25 -2.33 -9.50
N ARG A 8 -16.34 -3.08 -9.32
CA ARG A 8 -16.92 -3.31 -7.99
C ARG A 8 -15.93 -3.89 -6.97
N GLY A 9 -15.03 -4.77 -7.42
CA GLY A 9 -14.01 -5.40 -6.57
C GLY A 9 -12.94 -4.44 -6.04
N ASP A 10 -12.80 -3.25 -6.64
CA ASP A 10 -11.80 -2.27 -6.17
C ASP A 10 -12.16 -1.69 -4.79
N ILE A 11 -13.45 -1.69 -4.42
CA ILE A 11 -13.89 -1.26 -3.09
C ILE A 11 -13.43 -2.26 -2.02
N ASP A 12 -13.65 -3.55 -2.27
CA ASP A 12 -13.22 -4.61 -1.36
C ASP A 12 -11.68 -4.63 -1.26
N GLY A 13 -11.00 -4.49 -2.39
CA GLY A 13 -9.54 -4.36 -2.44
C GLY A 13 -9.01 -3.15 -1.69
N PHE A 14 -9.67 -1.99 -1.81
CA PHE A 14 -9.31 -0.78 -1.07
C PHE A 14 -9.42 -0.98 0.44
N PHE A 15 -10.53 -1.52 0.93
CA PHE A 15 -10.69 -1.74 2.37
C PHE A 15 -9.75 -2.81 2.90
N GLY A 16 -9.52 -3.89 2.15
CA GLY A 16 -8.54 -4.91 2.50
C GLY A 16 -7.14 -4.33 2.65
N LEU A 17 -6.70 -3.57 1.65
CA LEU A 17 -5.41 -2.89 1.65
C LEU A 17 -5.30 -1.82 2.75
N PHE A 18 -6.38 -1.08 3.01
CA PHE A 18 -6.40 -0.03 4.03
C PHE A 18 -6.25 -0.62 5.43
N VAL A 19 -7.01 -1.66 5.75
CA VAL A 19 -6.95 -2.32 7.06
C VAL A 19 -5.57 -2.97 7.27
N ASP A 20 -5.05 -3.67 6.27
CA ASP A 20 -3.73 -4.29 6.31
C ASP A 20 -2.62 -3.26 6.61
N ASN A 21 -2.56 -2.18 5.84
CA ASN A 21 -1.58 -1.12 6.05
C ASN A 21 -1.76 -0.39 7.38
N LEU A 22 -3.00 -0.20 7.85
CA LEU A 22 -3.26 0.43 9.14
C LEU A 22 -2.70 -0.42 10.29
N LEU A 23 -2.95 -1.73 10.26
CA LEU A 23 -2.38 -2.67 11.23
C LEU A 23 -0.86 -2.65 11.20
N GLN A 24 -0.27 -2.57 10.01
CA GLN A 24 1.17 -2.52 9.87
C GLN A 24 1.79 -1.24 10.46
N LEU A 25 1.15 -0.09 10.22
CA LEU A 25 1.59 1.20 10.78
C LEU A 25 1.47 1.20 12.30
N MET A 26 0.41 0.61 12.85
CA MET A 26 0.26 0.43 14.30
C MET A 26 1.38 -0.45 14.86
N LEU A 27 1.70 -1.55 14.19
CA LEU A 27 2.76 -2.46 14.58
C LEU A 27 4.14 -1.78 14.55
N ILE A 28 4.44 -1.00 13.51
CA ILE A 28 5.65 -0.16 13.44
C ILE A 28 5.71 0.80 14.62
N ALA A 29 4.62 1.51 14.91
CA ALA A 29 4.60 2.48 16.01
C ALA A 29 4.94 1.80 17.34
N VAL A 30 4.35 0.63 17.63
CA VAL A 30 4.61 -0.12 18.86
C VAL A 30 6.03 -0.68 18.89
N LEU A 31 6.50 -1.32 17.82
CA LEU A 31 7.82 -1.94 17.78
C LEU A 31 8.93 -0.89 17.85
N CYS A 32 8.84 0.19 17.08
CA CYS A 32 9.86 1.24 17.08
C CYS A 32 9.96 1.93 18.44
N THR A 33 8.84 2.22 19.09
CA THR A 33 8.84 2.91 20.39
C THR A 33 9.19 1.98 21.56
N ASN A 34 8.53 0.82 21.67
CA ASN A 34 8.63 -0.04 22.86
C ASN A 34 9.74 -1.09 22.78
N VAL A 35 10.06 -1.60 21.59
CA VAL A 35 11.08 -2.65 21.42
C VAL A 35 12.42 -2.05 21.03
N CYS A 36 12.43 -1.14 20.05
CA CYS A 36 13.67 -0.51 19.58
C CYS A 36 14.06 0.73 20.40
N GLY A 37 13.19 1.23 21.29
CA GLY A 37 13.46 2.40 22.11
C GLY A 37 13.65 3.70 21.32
N MET A 38 13.09 3.80 20.11
CA MET A 38 13.21 5.00 19.29
C MET A 38 12.39 6.16 19.87
N PRO A 39 12.91 7.40 19.81
CA PRO A 39 12.19 8.57 20.27
C PRO A 39 10.88 8.77 19.49
N PRO A 40 9.74 9.02 20.17
CA PRO A 40 8.43 9.21 19.51
C PRO A 40 8.44 10.31 18.45
N GLU A 41 9.24 11.36 18.63
CA GLU A 41 9.36 12.48 17.70
C GLU A 41 9.89 12.01 16.34
N LEU A 42 10.80 11.03 16.34
CA LEU A 42 11.33 10.43 15.11
C LEU A 42 10.29 9.52 14.45
N VAL A 43 9.61 8.70 15.26
CA VAL A 43 8.64 7.72 14.77
C VAL A 43 7.44 8.40 14.13
N TYR A 44 6.78 9.30 14.86
CA TYR A 44 5.59 10.00 14.37
C TYR A 44 5.92 11.18 13.44
N GLY A 45 7.12 11.77 13.56
CA GLY A 45 7.52 12.91 12.74
C GLY A 45 8.13 12.55 11.39
N LYS A 46 8.77 11.37 11.26
CA LYS A 46 9.45 10.97 10.01
C LYS A 46 9.04 9.59 9.50
N ILE A 47 9.01 8.58 10.38
CA ILE A 47 8.78 7.19 9.97
C ILE A 47 7.34 7.00 9.49
N MET A 48 6.35 7.35 10.33
CA MET A 48 4.93 7.19 10.01
C MET A 48 4.50 8.00 8.78
N PRO A 49 4.86 9.29 8.63
CA PRO A 49 4.55 10.05 7.43
C PRO A 49 5.25 9.48 6.18
N GLY A 50 6.52 9.08 6.30
CA GLY A 50 7.27 8.47 5.21
C GLY A 50 6.64 7.16 4.73
N ALA A 51 6.20 6.34 5.67
CA ALA A 51 5.49 5.09 5.39
C ALA A 51 4.11 5.32 4.75
N ALA A 52 3.33 6.29 5.23
CA ALA A 52 2.06 6.65 4.62
C ALA A 52 2.24 7.13 3.16
N LEU A 53 3.24 7.98 2.92
CA LEU A 53 3.57 8.45 1.57
C LEU A 53 4.05 7.32 0.68
N SER A 54 4.89 6.41 1.17
CA SER A 54 5.36 5.27 0.36
C SER A 54 4.20 4.37 -0.07
N ILE A 55 3.25 4.10 0.83
CA ILE A 55 2.04 3.33 0.52
C ILE A 55 1.24 4.02 -0.59
N LEU A 56 1.01 5.32 -0.46
CA LEU A 56 0.26 6.09 -1.46
C LEU A 56 0.93 6.06 -2.84
N PHE A 57 2.22 6.40 -2.91
CA PHE A 57 2.95 6.45 -4.17
C PHE A 57 3.16 5.06 -4.77
N GLY A 58 3.41 4.04 -3.96
CA GLY A 58 3.56 2.67 -4.41
C GLY A 58 2.29 2.12 -5.06
N ASN A 59 1.13 2.34 -4.45
CA ASN A 59 -0.15 1.92 -5.03
C ASN A 59 -0.48 2.72 -6.31
N ALA A 60 -0.23 4.03 -6.34
CA ALA A 60 -0.40 4.81 -7.56
C ALA A 60 0.48 4.28 -8.71
N PHE A 61 1.73 3.92 -8.41
CA PHE A 61 2.65 3.35 -9.38
C PHE A 61 2.19 1.97 -9.89
N TYR A 62 1.74 1.09 -8.99
CA TYR A 62 1.25 -0.24 -9.36
C TYR A 62 -0.05 -0.18 -10.17
N THR A 63 -0.97 0.73 -9.82
CA THR A 63 -2.17 1.00 -10.63
C THR A 63 -1.80 1.47 -12.03
N TRP A 64 -0.83 2.38 -12.16
CA TRP A 64 -0.34 2.82 -13.47
C TRP A 64 0.28 1.67 -14.29
N GLN A 65 1.07 0.81 -13.66
CA GLN A 65 1.67 -0.35 -14.33
C GLN A 65 0.62 -1.36 -14.79
N ALA A 66 -0.37 -1.69 -13.93
CA ALA A 66 -1.47 -2.58 -14.26
C ALA A 66 -2.26 -2.06 -15.46
N ARG A 67 -2.58 -0.76 -15.47
CA ARG A 67 -3.25 -0.11 -16.61
C ARG A 67 -2.41 -0.19 -17.88
N ARG A 68 -1.12 0.13 -17.80
CA ARG A 68 -0.21 0.07 -18.96
C ARG A 68 -0.11 -1.35 -19.51
N LEU A 69 -0.13 -2.36 -18.64
CA LEU A 69 -0.13 -3.77 -19.03
C LEU A 69 -1.45 -4.16 -19.71
N ALA A 70 -2.60 -3.81 -19.13
CA ALA A 70 -3.92 -4.07 -19.69
C ALA A 70 -4.07 -3.50 -21.12
N ILE A 71 -3.63 -2.25 -21.32
CA ILE A 71 -3.67 -1.60 -22.64
C ILE A 71 -2.76 -2.32 -23.64
N ARG A 72 -1.55 -2.74 -23.23
CA ARG A 72 -0.58 -3.41 -24.10
C ARG A 72 -1.02 -4.81 -24.51
N THR A 73 -1.64 -5.56 -23.61
CA THR A 73 -2.03 -6.97 -23.85
C THR A 73 -3.47 -7.09 -24.36
N GLY A 74 -4.25 -6.01 -24.30
CA GLY A 74 -5.67 -6.04 -24.64
C GLY A 74 -6.52 -6.85 -23.64
N ARG A 75 -5.97 -7.16 -22.46
CA ARG A 75 -6.62 -7.96 -21.42
C ARG A 75 -7.44 -7.07 -20.48
N ASP A 76 -8.55 -7.63 -19.99
CA ASP A 76 -9.47 -7.03 -19.04
C ASP A 76 -9.36 -7.63 -17.61
N ASP A 77 -8.58 -8.69 -17.45
CA ASP A 77 -8.34 -9.41 -16.19
C ASP A 77 -7.05 -8.99 -15.46
N VAL A 78 -6.48 -7.83 -15.81
CA VAL A 78 -5.26 -7.31 -15.18
C VAL A 78 -5.62 -6.49 -13.94
N THR A 79 -5.07 -6.88 -12.80
CA THR A 79 -5.22 -6.16 -11.52
C THR A 79 -3.90 -5.57 -11.04
N ALA A 80 -3.98 -4.48 -10.29
CA ALA A 80 -2.82 -3.92 -9.61
C ALA A 80 -2.41 -4.81 -8.43
N LEU A 81 -1.11 -5.01 -8.26
CA LEU A 81 -0.59 -5.63 -7.05
C LEU A 81 -0.83 -4.66 -5.88
N PRO A 82 -1.31 -5.11 -4.71
CA PRO A 82 -1.38 -4.26 -3.53
C PRO A 82 0.04 -3.90 -3.07
N TYR A 83 0.33 -2.61 -2.95
CA TYR A 83 1.57 -2.15 -2.33
C TYR A 83 1.33 -1.90 -0.84
N GLY A 84 2.08 -2.60 0.00
CA GLY A 84 2.08 -2.42 1.44
C GLY A 84 3.49 -2.55 1.99
N ILE A 85 3.63 -2.22 3.27
CA ILE A 85 4.88 -2.45 3.98
C ILE A 85 5.01 -3.96 4.17
N ASN A 86 6.11 -4.54 3.71
CA ASN A 86 6.43 -5.93 3.99
C ASN A 86 7.31 -5.96 5.24
N THR A 87 6.71 -6.17 6.41
CA THR A 87 7.47 -6.78 7.50
C THR A 87 7.79 -8.18 7.04
N VAL A 88 9.07 -8.56 7.02
CA VAL A 88 9.45 -9.96 6.83
C VAL A 88 8.63 -10.79 7.82
N SER A 89 7.63 -11.48 7.30
CA SER A 89 6.86 -12.43 8.07
C SER A 89 7.86 -13.49 8.54
N LEU A 90 7.77 -13.82 9.83
CA LEU A 90 8.23 -15.11 10.31
C LEU A 90 7.63 -16.24 9.46
#